data_AF-A0A109ZY11-F1
#
_entry.id   AF-A0A109ZY11-F1
#
_cell.length_a   1.000
_cell.length_b   1.000
_cell.length_c   1.000
_cell.angle_alpha   90.00
_cell.angle_beta   90.00
_cell.angle_gamma   90.00
#
_symmetry.space_group_name_H-M   'P 1'
#
loop_
_entity.id
_entity.type
_entity.pdbx_description
1 polymer ?
#
loop_
_entity_poly.entity_id
_entity_poly.type
_entity_poly.pdbx_seq_one_letter_code
_entity_poly.pdbx_strand_id
1 'polypeptide(L)' 'MRAILTVENFASNLVLTFWTPVFVGIFIAILTYALWPRNKAMFDAAARQPLRED' A
#
# COMPACT_ATOMS: atom_id res chain seq x y z
N MET A 1 -35.22 -7.02 1.54
CA MET A 1 -34.61 -5.73 1.93
C MET A 1 -33.75 -5.84 3.19
N ARG A 2 -34.24 -6.36 4.33
CA ARG A 2 -33.43 -6.48 5.58
C ARG A 2 -32.12 -7.25 5.41
N ALA A 3 -32.14 -8.40 4.75
CA ALA A 3 -30.93 -9.21 4.53
C ALA A 3 -29.83 -8.46 3.74
N ILE A 4 -30.21 -7.62 2.78
CA ILE A 4 -29.27 -6.82 1.97
C ILE A 4 -28.60 -5.77 2.87
N LEU A 5 -29.39 -5.06 3.69
CA LEU A 5 -28.87 -4.07 4.65
C LEU A 5 -27.96 -4.70 5.70
N THR A 6 -28.24 -5.93 6.14
CA THR A 6 -27.38 -6.67 7.08
C THR A 6 -26.02 -7.02 6.47
N VAL A 7 -26.00 -7.47 5.21
CA VAL A 7 -24.76 -7.80 4.50
C VAL A 7 -23.95 -6.54 4.21
N GLU A 8 -24.61 -5.45 3.78
CA GLU A 8 -23.95 -4.16 3.54
C GLU A 8 -23.32 -3.59 4.81
N ASN A 9 -24.04 -3.64 5.94
CA ASN A 9 -23.50 -3.21 7.23
C ASN A 9 -22.32 -4.10 7.69
N PHE A 10 -22.39 -5.41 7.48
CA PHE A 10 -21.29 -6.31 7.83
C PHE A 10 -20.05 -6.05 6.97
N ALA A 11 -20.22 -5.94 5.65
CA ALA A 11 -19.14 -5.63 4.72
C ALA A 11 -18.50 -4.28 5.03
N SER A 12 -19.33 -3.24 5.26
CA SER A 12 -18.85 -1.89 5.59
C SER A 12 -18.04 -1.89 6.89
N ASN A 13 -18.51 -2.57 7.95
CA ASN A 13 -17.78 -2.67 9.20
C ASN A 13 -16.45 -3.43 9.03
N LEU A 14 -16.43 -4.54 8.28
CA LEU A 14 -15.20 -5.29 8.01
C LEU A 14 -14.16 -4.44 7.26
N VAL A 15 -14.60 -3.70 6.23
CA VAL A 15 -13.74 -2.82 5.45
C VAL A 15 -13.19 -1.71 6.33
N LEU A 16 -14.03 -0.98 7.04
CA LEU A 16 -13.61 0.19 7.82
C LEU A 16 -12.74 -0.18 9.02
N THR A 17 -13.08 -1.24 9.75
CA THR A 17 -12.39 -1.61 10.99
C THR A 17 -11.12 -2.42 10.76
N PHE A 18 -11.10 -3.29 9.75
CA PHE A 18 -9.98 -4.21 9.54
C PHE A 18 -9.22 -3.91 8.25
N TRP A 19 -9.91 -3.84 7.12
CA TRP A 19 -9.24 -3.81 5.82
C TRP A 19 -8.58 -2.47 5.50
N THR A 20 -9.23 -1.36 5.82
CA THR A 20 -8.68 -0.01 5.60
C THR A 20 -7.42 0.22 6.44
N PRO A 21 -7.38 -0.07 7.76
CA PRO A 21 -6.15 0.06 8.54
C PRO A 21 -5.02 -0.86 8.05
N VAL A 22 -5.31 -2.10 7.65
CA VAL A 22 -4.32 -3.03 7.11
C VAL A 22 -3.73 -2.48 5.80
N PHE A 23 -4.56 -2.01 4.89
CA PHE A 23 -4.12 -1.42 3.63
C PHE A 23 -3.22 -0.19 3.85
N VAL A 24 -3.66 0.74 4.71
CA VAL A 24 -2.89 1.95 5.05
C VAL A 24 -1.58 1.57 5.76
N GLY A 25 -1.60 0.58 6.66
CA GLY A 25 -0.40 0.10 7.34
C GLY A 25 0.63 -0.49 6.38
N ILE A 26 0.20 -1.32 5.42
CA ILE A 26 1.08 -1.86 4.36
C ILE A 26 1.63 -0.72 3.51
N PHE A 27 0.80 0.24 3.13
CA PHE A 27 1.24 1.39 2.34
C PHE A 27 2.32 2.21 3.07
N ILE A 28 2.11 2.51 4.35
CA ILE A 28 3.10 3.21 5.18
C ILE A 28 4.38 2.38 5.31
N ALA A 29 4.29 1.05 5.46
CA ALA A 29 5.46 0.18 5.51
C ALA A 29 6.28 0.24 4.20
N ILE A 30 5.61 0.24 3.05
CA ILE A 30 6.26 0.38 1.74
C ILE A 30 6.93 1.76 1.61
N LEU A 31 6.24 2.84 1.98
CA LEU A 31 6.83 4.19 1.97
C LEU A 31 8.06 4.27 2.88
N THR A 32 7.95 3.70 4.08
CA THR A 32 9.08 3.65 5.02
C THR A 32 10.25 2.91 4.42
N TYR A 33 10.02 1.76 3.78
CA TYR A 33 11.07 1.00 3.09
C TYR A 33 11.69 1.79 1.94
N ALA A 34 10.88 2.43 1.10
CA ALA A 34 11.34 3.19 -0.05
C ALA A 34 12.15 4.44 0.36
N LEU A 35 11.72 5.14 1.40
CA LEU A 35 12.37 6.33 1.93
C LEU A 35 13.53 6.01 2.89
N TRP A 36 13.71 4.74 3.25
CA TRP A 36 14.75 4.34 4.19
C TRP A 36 16.15 4.64 3.60
N PRO A 37 17.03 5.37 4.32
CA PRO A 37 18.30 5.84 3.77
C PRO A 37 19.22 4.70 3.33
N ARG A 38 19.10 3.50 3.91
CA ARG A 38 19.87 2.31 3.50
C ARG A 38 19.56 1.85 2.07
N ASN A 39 18.34 2.07 1.58
CA ASN A 39 17.94 1.70 0.22
C ASN A 39 18.19 2.83 -0.80
N LYS A 40 18.47 4.05 -0.34
CA LYS A 40 18.64 5.23 -1.19
C LYS A 40 19.77 5.07 -2.21
N ALA A 41 20.91 4.50 -1.82
CA ALA A 41 22.04 4.31 -2.74
C ALA A 41 21.71 3.35 -3.90
N MET A 42 20.92 2.31 -3.63
CA MET A 42 20.47 1.36 -4.66
C MET A 42 19.49 2.03 -5.63
N PHE A 43 18.53 2.80 -5.11
CA PHE A 43 17.58 3.54 -5.93
C PHE A 43 18.24 4.66 -6.73
N ASP A 44 19.20 5.37 -6.15
CA ASP A 44 19.95 6.44 -6.82
C ASP A 44 20.85 5.87 -7.93
N ALA A 45 21.44 4.69 -7.71
CA ALA A 45 22.16 3.97 -8.77
C ALA A 45 21.23 3.53 -9.92
N ALA A 46 20.04 2.99 -9.60
CA ALA A 46 19.05 2.61 -10.60
C ALA A 46 18.49 3.81 -11.39
N ALA A 47 18.25 4.95 -10.73
CA ALA A 47 17.76 6.17 -11.35
C ALA A 47 18.79 6.82 -12.30
N ARG A 48 20.08 6.61 -12.04
CA ARG A 48 21.18 7.07 -12.91
C ARG A 48 21.50 6.10 -14.03
N GLN A 49 20.85 4.94 -14.09
CA GLN A 49 21.09 4.00 -15.17
C GLN A 49 20.58 4.65 -16.47
N PRO A 50 21.44 4.86 -17.48
CA PRO A 50 21.00 5.40 -18.75
C PRO A 50 19.98 4.46 -19.38
N LEU A 51 19.01 5.03 -20.10
CA LEU A 51 18.10 4.26 -20.95
C LEU A 51 18.98 3.46 -21.91
N ARG A 52 18.97 2.14 -21.77
CA ARG A 52 19.68 1.25 -22.69
C ARG A 52 18.79 1.17 -23.93
N GLU A 53 19.32 1.66 -25.04
CA GLU A 53 18.76 1.41 -26.35
C GLU A 53 19.16 -0.03 -26.71
N ASP A 54 18.18 -0.95 -26.64
CA ASP A 54 18.32 -2.31 -27.15
C ASP A 54 18.26 -2.33 -28.68
#